data_AF-A0A1A3A4A7-F1
#
_entry.id   AF-A0A1A3A4A7-F1
#
_cell.length_a   1.000
_cell.length_b   1.000
_cell.length_c   1.000
_cell.angle_alpha   90.00
_cell.angle_beta   90.00
_cell.angle_gamma   90.00
#
_symmetry.space_group_name_H-M   'P 1'
#
loop_
_entity.id
_entity.type
_entity.pdbx_description
1 polymer ?
#
loop_
_entity_poly.entity_id
_entity_poly.type
_entity_poly.pdbx_seq_one_letter_code
_entity_poly.pdbx_strand_id
1 'polypeptide(L)'
;MDMVTMGLVGTVVGASAMGIAGVARSAADNLLPGMVEGTRSKHQMKMHLHSQRCDAIQRWRSGLANARDAYRHWACGPRDGDPPNVVGDEWFEGLRPYLPTTGEASLLRTAHEVHCDNPTLMLLSLEIGRIEKEWTEEAKGRRRRLRS
;
A
#
# COMPACT_ATOMS: atom_id res chain seq x y z
N MET A 1 7.55 -57.29 4.45
CA MET A 1 8.04 -55.91 4.56
C MET A 1 7.79 -55.26 3.22
N ASP A 2 6.95 -54.23 3.23
CA ASP A 2 6.51 -53.42 2.09
C ASP A 2 7.62 -52.51 1.53
N MET A 3 7.26 -51.84 0.41
CA MET A 3 7.83 -50.63 -0.20
C MET A 3 9.02 -50.86 -1.17
N VAL A 4 9.15 -50.22 -2.35
CA VAL A 4 8.44 -49.08 -2.98
C VAL A 4 8.95 -48.87 -4.42
N THR A 5 8.03 -48.49 -5.31
CA THR A 5 8.13 -47.64 -6.53
C THR A 5 9.20 -47.91 -7.61
N MET A 6 8.81 -48.29 -8.84
CA MET A 6 8.20 -47.48 -9.92
C MET A 6 9.27 -46.77 -10.78
N GLY A 7 9.57 -47.42 -11.91
CA GLY A 7 10.30 -46.86 -13.05
C GLY A 7 9.53 -45.68 -13.68
N LEU A 8 10.23 -44.63 -14.07
CA LEU A 8 10.96 -44.46 -15.33
C LEU A 8 10.03 -44.05 -16.49
N VAL A 9 10.05 -42.72 -16.71
CA VAL A 9 10.07 -42.00 -17.99
C VAL A 9 9.26 -42.60 -19.16
N GLY A 10 8.27 -41.84 -19.62
CA GLY A 10 7.64 -42.07 -20.92
C GLY A 10 6.95 -40.81 -21.42
N THR A 11 7.61 -40.11 -22.36
CA THR A 11 7.03 -39.05 -23.20
C THR A 11 5.87 -39.59 -24.04
N VAL A 12 4.76 -38.86 -24.12
CA VAL A 12 3.73 -39.08 -25.16
C VAL A 12 3.60 -37.83 -26.02
N VAL A 13 3.98 -38.00 -27.30
CA VAL A 13 3.61 -37.16 -28.44
C VAL A 13 2.45 -37.88 -29.15
N GLY A 14 1.41 -37.15 -29.57
CA GLY A 14 0.35 -37.64 -30.45
C GLY A 14 -0.93 -36.82 -30.28
N ALA A 15 -1.19 -35.84 -31.14
CA ALA A 15 -1.89 -35.95 -32.43
C ALA A 15 -3.42 -36.16 -32.27
N SER A 16 -4.14 -35.21 -32.86
CA SER A 16 -5.59 -34.97 -32.86
C SER A 16 -6.49 -36.10 -33.37
N ALA A 17 -7.68 -36.25 -32.77
CA ALA A 17 -8.91 -36.64 -33.46
C ALA A 17 -10.16 -36.19 -32.67
N MET A 18 -11.13 -35.58 -33.35
CA MET A 18 -12.42 -35.16 -32.80
C MET A 18 -13.31 -36.36 -32.43
N GLY A 19 -14.14 -36.20 -31.41
CA GLY A 19 -15.17 -37.20 -31.04
C GLY A 19 -16.13 -36.70 -29.95
N ILE A 20 -17.25 -36.13 -30.40
CA ILE A 20 -18.64 -36.19 -29.89
C ILE A 20 -18.88 -36.28 -28.37
N ALA A 21 -19.56 -35.24 -27.88
CA ALA A 21 -20.53 -35.15 -26.79
C ALA A 21 -20.71 -36.37 -25.86
N GLY A 22 -20.30 -36.19 -24.60
CA GLY A 22 -20.85 -36.90 -23.45
C GLY A 22 -21.06 -35.90 -22.32
N VAL A 23 -22.32 -35.61 -22.00
CA VAL A 23 -22.69 -34.82 -20.81
C VAL A 23 -22.35 -35.66 -19.58
N ALA A 24 -21.33 -35.24 -18.83
CA ALA A 24 -21.12 -35.69 -17.46
C ALA A 24 -21.26 -34.47 -16.54
N ARG A 25 -22.47 -34.25 -16.04
CA ARG A 25 -22.73 -33.37 -14.90
C ARG A 25 -22.71 -34.26 -13.66
N SER A 26 -21.60 -34.30 -12.93
CA SER A 26 -21.63 -34.74 -11.53
C SER A 26 -20.39 -34.35 -10.73
N ALA A 27 -20.66 -33.71 -9.59
CA ALA A 27 -19.85 -33.62 -8.37
C ALA A 27 -18.43 -33.02 -8.48
N ALA A 28 -18.35 -31.69 -8.49
CA ALA A 28 -17.16 -30.96 -8.08
C ALA A 28 -17.43 -30.14 -6.80
N ASP A 29 -17.98 -30.78 -5.75
CA ASP A 29 -18.19 -30.15 -4.44
C ASP A 29 -17.21 -30.63 -3.35
N ASN A 30 -16.16 -31.40 -3.66
CA ASN A 30 -15.24 -31.92 -2.63
C ASN A 30 -13.74 -31.89 -2.96
N LEU A 31 -13.31 -31.01 -3.86
CA LEU A 31 -11.89 -30.70 -4.05
C LEU A 31 -11.80 -29.18 -4.14
N LEU A 32 -11.66 -28.44 -3.03
CA LEU A 32 -10.35 -28.01 -2.55
C LEU A 32 -10.49 -27.34 -1.16
N PRO A 33 -10.36 -28.09 -0.05
CA PRO A 33 -10.31 -27.52 1.29
C PRO A 33 -9.17 -26.49 1.46
N GLY A 34 -8.11 -26.55 0.63
CA GLY A 34 -6.96 -25.65 0.68
C GLY A 34 -7.13 -24.29 -0.02
N MET A 35 -8.09 -24.11 -0.94
CA MET A 35 -8.27 -22.82 -1.65
C MET A 35 -9.15 -21.82 -0.89
N VAL A 36 -10.07 -22.30 -0.04
CA VAL A 36 -10.94 -21.43 0.77
C VAL A 36 -10.17 -20.83 1.95
N GLU A 37 -9.31 -21.61 2.62
CA GLU A 37 -8.41 -21.11 3.67
C GLU A 37 -7.43 -20.05 3.11
N GLY A 38 -6.84 -20.34 1.94
CA GLY A 38 -5.90 -19.45 1.27
C GLY A 38 -6.52 -18.15 0.75
N THR A 39 -7.78 -18.16 0.31
CA THR A 39 -8.50 -16.94 -0.11
C THR A 39 -8.96 -16.11 1.09
N ARG A 40 -9.38 -16.75 2.19
CA ARG A 40 -9.71 -16.07 3.46
C ARG A 40 -8.50 -15.38 4.07
N SER A 41 -7.36 -16.07 4.17
CA SER A 41 -6.11 -15.50 4.69
C SER A 41 -5.62 -14.32 3.85
N LYS A 42 -5.67 -14.43 2.51
CA LYS A 42 -5.34 -13.33 1.60
C LYS A 42 -6.28 -12.13 1.75
N HIS A 43 -7.57 -12.39 1.93
CA HIS A 43 -8.56 -11.33 2.13
C HIS A 43 -8.35 -10.61 3.47
N GLN A 44 -8.12 -11.35 4.56
CA GLN A 44 -7.80 -10.79 5.87
C GLN A 44 -6.52 -9.95 5.82
N MET A 45 -5.46 -10.42 5.15
CA MET A 45 -4.22 -9.66 4.97
C MET A 45 -4.46 -8.34 4.22
N LYS A 46 -5.24 -8.36 3.13
CA LYS A 46 -5.58 -7.14 2.36
C LYS A 46 -6.38 -6.13 3.19
N MET A 47 -7.35 -6.60 3.97
CA MET A 47 -8.13 -5.73 4.86
C MET A 47 -7.25 -5.12 5.95
N HIS A 48 -6.35 -5.90 6.54
CA HIS A 48 -5.41 -5.41 7.54
C HIS A 48 -4.49 -4.32 6.98
N LEU A 49 -3.91 -4.55 5.79
CA LEU A 49 -3.08 -3.55 5.11
C LEU A 49 -3.88 -2.27 4.81
N HIS A 50 -5.13 -2.40 4.39
CA HIS A 50 -5.98 -1.24 4.10
C HIS A 50 -6.26 -0.42 5.38
N SER A 51 -6.59 -1.08 6.49
CA SER A 51 -6.77 -0.42 7.78
C SER A 51 -5.50 0.34 8.20
N GLN A 52 -4.34 -0.32 8.16
CA GLN A 52 -3.06 0.30 8.52
C GLN A 52 -2.77 1.56 7.69
N ARG A 53 -3.08 1.50 6.38
CA ARG A 53 -2.91 2.64 5.47
C ARG A 53 -3.87 3.78 5.80
N CYS A 54 -5.13 3.50 6.07
CA CYS A 54 -6.10 4.51 6.52
C CYS A 54 -5.65 5.16 7.83
N ASP A 55 -5.21 4.36 8.80
CA ASP A 55 -4.72 4.85 10.09
C ASP A 55 -3.47 5.72 9.93
N ALA A 56 -2.57 5.36 9.01
CA ALA A 56 -1.40 6.17 8.68
C ALA A 56 -1.79 7.52 8.07
N ILE A 57 -2.67 7.53 7.06
CA ILE A 57 -3.17 8.78 6.45
C ILE A 57 -3.84 9.67 7.51
N GLN A 58 -4.67 9.10 8.37
CA GLN A 58 -5.34 9.86 9.42
C GLN A 58 -4.34 10.47 10.40
N ARG A 59 -3.34 9.69 10.85
CA ARG A 59 -2.26 10.18 11.71
C ARG A 59 -1.50 11.33 11.04
N TRP A 60 -1.11 11.18 9.78
CA TRP A 60 -0.41 12.24 9.04
C TRP A 60 -1.25 13.51 8.89
N ARG A 61 -2.53 13.39 8.54
CA ARG A 61 -3.44 14.55 8.43
C ARG A 61 -3.63 15.25 9.76
N SER A 62 -3.79 14.50 10.85
CA SER A 62 -3.92 15.07 12.20
C SER A 62 -2.64 15.77 12.65
N GLY A 63 -1.47 15.15 12.43
CA GLY A 63 -0.17 15.72 12.76
C GLY A 63 0.10 17.00 11.98
N LEU A 64 -0.18 17.00 10.67
CA LEU A 64 -0.04 18.19 9.82
C LEU A 64 -0.96 19.34 10.27
N ALA A 65 -2.19 19.04 10.69
CA ALA A 65 -3.10 20.05 11.23
C ALA A 65 -2.58 20.64 12.55
N ASN A 66 -2.08 19.80 13.45
CA ASN A 66 -1.49 20.24 14.72
C ASN A 66 -0.23 21.08 14.48
N ALA A 67 0.65 20.67 13.56
CA ALA A 67 1.86 21.39 13.21
C ALA A 67 1.56 22.76 12.59
N ARG A 68 0.54 22.86 11.73
CA ARG A 68 0.02 24.14 11.24
C ARG A 68 -0.43 25.04 12.40
N ASP A 69 -1.18 24.50 13.34
CA ASP A 69 -1.74 25.29 14.43
C ASP A 69 -0.63 25.75 15.39
N ALA A 70 0.37 24.91 15.67
CA ALA A 70 1.58 25.28 16.39
C ALA A 70 2.37 26.39 15.68
N TYR A 71 2.60 26.25 14.37
CA TYR A 71 3.29 27.27 13.58
C TYR A 71 2.51 28.60 13.58
N ARG A 72 1.18 28.56 13.43
CA ARG A 72 0.33 29.76 13.49
C ARG A 72 0.36 30.42 14.86
N HIS A 73 0.31 29.63 15.92
CA HIS A 73 0.38 30.15 17.28
C HIS A 73 1.71 30.87 17.51
N TRP A 74 2.83 30.26 17.09
CA TRP A 74 4.14 30.90 17.12
C TRP A 74 4.20 32.17 16.25
N ALA A 75 3.68 32.11 15.01
CA ALA A 75 3.75 33.22 14.06
C ALA A 75 2.95 34.46 14.51
N CYS A 76 1.85 34.24 15.24
CA CYS A 76 0.97 35.26 15.80
C CYS A 76 1.35 35.70 17.22
N GLY A 77 2.19 34.94 17.93
CA GLY A 77 2.62 35.21 19.30
C GLY A 77 3.92 36.02 19.39
N PRO A 78 4.42 36.25 20.62
CA PRO A 78 5.78 36.73 20.85
C PRO A 78 6.76 35.71 20.25
N ARG A 79 7.57 36.12 19.26
CA ARG A 79 8.51 35.23 18.55
C ARG A 79 9.79 35.01 19.35
N ASP A 80 9.63 34.74 20.63
CA ASP A 80 10.71 34.52 21.58
C ASP A 80 11.16 33.05 21.46
N GLY A 81 11.75 32.69 20.32
CA GLY A 81 12.26 31.36 20.03
C GLY A 81 12.12 30.93 18.57
N ASP A 82 12.72 29.80 18.25
CA ASP A 82 12.72 29.23 16.91
C ASP A 82 11.32 28.75 16.48
N PRO A 83 11.01 28.77 15.18
CA PRO A 83 9.76 28.24 14.66
C PRO A 83 9.63 26.74 14.97
N PRO A 84 8.40 26.24 15.22
CA PRO A 84 8.16 24.82 15.46
C PRO A 84 8.69 23.96 14.32
N ASN A 85 9.54 22.97 14.65
CA ASN A 85 10.11 22.01 13.72
C ASN A 85 9.36 20.68 13.85
N VAL A 86 8.99 20.06 12.72
CA VAL A 86 8.28 18.77 12.70
C VAL A 86 9.20 17.57 12.46
N VAL A 87 10.49 17.80 12.23
CA VAL A 87 11.48 16.72 12.11
C VAL A 87 11.60 15.97 13.44
N GLY A 88 11.47 14.65 13.39
CA GLY A 88 11.40 13.79 14.57
C GLY A 88 9.98 13.49 15.05
N ASP A 89 8.96 14.21 14.58
CA ASP A 89 7.57 13.86 14.89
C ASP A 89 7.19 12.54 14.22
N GLU A 90 6.54 11.64 14.97
CA GLU A 90 6.17 10.30 14.47
C GLU A 90 5.34 10.35 13.19
N TRP A 91 4.46 11.35 13.06
CA TRP A 91 3.62 11.51 11.88
C TRP A 91 4.46 11.90 10.65
N PHE A 92 5.46 12.77 10.82
CA PHE A 92 6.28 13.25 9.72
C PHE A 92 7.33 12.22 9.33
N GLU A 93 7.97 11.58 10.30
CA GLU A 93 8.90 10.47 10.04
C GLU A 93 8.20 9.27 9.40
N GLY A 94 6.94 9.02 9.76
CA GLY A 94 6.10 8.02 9.08
C GLY A 94 5.77 8.38 7.63
N LEU A 95 5.64 9.67 7.31
CA LEU A 95 5.33 10.17 5.96
C LEU A 95 6.57 10.21 5.06
N ARG A 96 7.73 10.59 5.61
CA ARG A 96 9.00 10.82 4.88
C ARG A 96 9.36 9.76 3.84
N PRO A 97 9.28 8.45 4.13
CA PRO A 97 9.62 7.41 3.15
C PRO A 97 8.77 7.45 1.88
N TYR A 98 7.56 8.00 1.96
CA TYR A 98 6.58 8.05 0.87
C TYR A 98 6.60 9.34 0.06
N LEU A 99 7.37 10.34 0.50
CA LEU A 99 7.59 11.57 -0.27
C LEU A 99 8.35 11.26 -1.57
N PRO A 100 8.13 12.01 -2.66
CA PRO A 100 8.78 11.74 -3.92
C PRO A 100 10.30 11.89 -3.82
N THR A 101 11.04 11.14 -4.63
CA THR A 101 12.51 11.24 -4.69
C THR A 101 13.01 12.40 -5.55
N THR A 102 12.11 13.08 -6.26
CA THR A 102 12.40 14.21 -7.16
C THR A 102 11.40 15.34 -6.93
N GLY A 103 11.76 16.57 -7.28
CA GLY A 103 10.91 17.76 -7.12
C GLY A 103 10.99 18.38 -5.73
N GLU A 104 10.18 19.39 -5.46
CA GLU A 104 10.28 20.20 -4.23
C GLU A 104 10.09 19.36 -2.95
N ALA A 105 9.11 18.45 -2.94
CA ALA A 105 8.86 17.58 -1.77
C ALA A 105 9.98 16.57 -1.49
N SER A 106 10.90 16.34 -2.44
CA SER A 106 12.05 15.46 -2.21
C SER A 106 13.04 16.01 -1.19
N LEU A 107 13.14 17.34 -1.10
CA LEU A 107 14.01 18.01 -0.13
C LEU A 107 13.60 17.69 1.31
N LEU A 108 12.30 17.51 1.56
CA LEU A 108 11.74 17.22 2.88
C LEU A 108 12.10 15.81 3.39
N ARG A 109 12.57 14.91 2.52
CA ARG A 109 13.04 13.57 2.90
C ARG A 109 14.32 13.61 3.73
N THR A 110 15.18 14.59 3.48
CA THR A 110 16.50 14.72 4.11
C THR A 110 16.69 16.04 4.85
N ALA A 111 15.67 16.91 4.84
CA ALA A 111 15.70 18.18 5.56
C ALA A 111 15.86 17.92 7.07
N HIS A 112 16.74 18.65 7.73
CA HIS A 112 16.94 18.52 9.19
C HIS A 112 15.99 19.43 9.97
N GLU A 113 15.43 20.43 9.30
CA GLU A 113 14.44 21.35 9.82
C GLU A 113 13.31 21.50 8.80
N VAL A 114 12.08 21.36 9.27
CA VAL A 114 10.87 21.52 8.48
C VAL A 114 9.85 22.27 9.34
N HIS A 115 9.45 23.44 8.89
CA HIS A 115 8.45 24.27 9.55
C HIS A 115 7.17 24.23 8.72
N CYS A 116 6.02 24.04 9.36
CA CYS A 116 4.73 24.00 8.67
C CYS A 116 4.19 25.41 8.35
N ASP A 117 4.98 26.19 7.62
CA ASP A 117 4.52 27.42 6.97
C ASP A 117 3.53 27.12 5.83
N ASN A 118 2.87 28.15 5.29
CA ASN A 118 1.80 27.94 4.29
C ASN A 118 2.26 27.16 3.04
N PRO A 119 3.44 27.44 2.44
CA PRO A 119 3.97 26.64 1.34
C PRO A 119 4.22 25.17 1.71
N THR A 120 4.94 24.91 2.81
CA THR A 120 5.27 23.54 3.23
C THR A 120 4.02 22.75 3.60
N LEU A 121 3.06 23.40 4.27
CA LEU A 121 1.77 22.84 4.60
C LEU A 121 1.00 22.39 3.35
N MET A 122 0.95 23.24 2.33
CA MET A 122 0.25 22.94 1.08
C MET A 122 0.92 21.78 0.35
N LEU A 123 2.26 21.79 0.27
CA LEU A 123 3.04 20.74 -0.34
C LEU A 123 2.81 19.38 0.34
N LEU A 124 2.91 19.32 1.67
CA LEU A 124 2.68 18.08 2.43
C LEU A 124 1.23 17.59 2.33
N SER A 125 0.25 18.50 2.34
CA SER A 125 -1.16 18.15 2.15
C SER A 125 -1.42 17.50 0.79
N LEU A 126 -0.82 18.04 -0.28
CA LEU A 126 -0.91 17.48 -1.62
C LEU A 126 -0.25 16.11 -1.72
N GLU A 127 0.94 15.93 -1.11
CA GLU A 127 1.63 14.64 -1.11
C GLU A 127 0.87 13.56 -0.33
N ILE A 128 0.29 13.90 0.83
CA ILE A 128 -0.59 12.97 1.57
C ILE A 128 -1.78 12.57 0.70
N GLY A 129 -2.42 13.53 0.00
CA GLY A 129 -3.52 13.24 -0.91
C GLY A 129 -3.12 12.37 -2.11
N ARG A 130 -1.90 12.56 -2.64
CA ARG A 130 -1.34 11.72 -3.71
C ARG A 130 -1.16 10.28 -3.24
N ILE A 131 -0.57 10.09 -2.06
CA ILE A 131 -0.33 8.77 -1.45
C ILE A 131 -1.67 8.07 -1.15
N GLU A 132 -2.64 8.78 -0.57
CA GLU A 132 -3.97 8.26 -0.30
C GLU A 132 -4.66 7.75 -1.58
N LYS A 133 -4.57 8.53 -2.66
CA LYS A 133 -5.12 8.13 -3.97
C LYS A 133 -4.40 6.91 -4.53
N GLU A 134 -3.07 6.88 -4.46
CA GLU A 134 -2.26 5.75 -4.92
C GLU A 134 -2.64 4.46 -4.18
N TRP A 135 -2.69 4.50 -2.86
CA TRP A 135 -3.08 3.36 -2.03
C TRP A 135 -4.53 2.91 -2.25
N THR A 136 -5.44 3.85 -2.53
CA THR A 136 -6.83 3.54 -2.86
C THR A 136 -6.94 2.83 -4.20
N GLU A 137 -6.19 3.26 -5.22
CA GLU A 137 -6.21 2.62 -6.54
C GLU A 137 -5.53 1.23 -6.52
N GLU A 138 -4.48 1.06 -5.71
CA GLU A 138 -3.89 -0.26 -5.43
C GLU A 138 -4.90 -1.21 -4.78
N ALA A 139 -5.65 -0.74 -3.78
CA ALA A 139 -6.66 -1.54 -3.09
C ALA A 139 -7.79 -1.97 -4.04
N LYS A 140 -8.17 -1.10 -4.99
CA LYS A 140 -9.15 -1.41 -6.05
C LYS A 140 -8.61 -2.37 -7.12
N GLY A 141 -7.35 -2.78 -7.06
CA GLY A 141 -6.72 -3.66 -8.04
C GLY A 141 -6.48 -2.98 -9.40
N ARG A 142 -6.60 -1.65 -9.49
CA ARG A 142 -6.22 -0.88 -10.66
C ARG A 142 -4.71 -0.64 -10.63
N ARG A 143 -3.92 -1.71 -10.79
CA ARG A 143 -2.55 -1.53 -11.30
C ARG A 143 -2.70 -0.82 -12.64
N ARG A 144 -2.18 0.40 -12.75
CA ARG A 144 -2.02 1.09 -14.03
C ARG A 144 -1.45 0.06 -15.01
N ARG A 145 -2.24 -0.36 -15.99
CA ARG A 145 -1.70 -0.96 -17.20
C ARG A 145 -0.85 0.17 -17.78
N LEU A 146 0.46 0.16 -17.52
CA LEU A 146 1.39 0.95 -18.31
C LEU A 146 1.12 0.51 -19.75
N ARG A 147 0.50 1.39 -20.53
CA ARG A 147 0.49 1.26 -21.98
C ARG A 147 1.95 1.36 -22.41
N SER A 148 2.45 0.28 -22.99
CA SER A 148 3.64 0.25 -23.83
C SER A 148 3.54 1.27 -24.95
#